data_AF-A0A9J6GGK9-F1
#
_entry.id   AF-A0A9J6GGK9-F1
#
_cell.length_a   1.000
_cell.length_b   1.000
_cell.length_c   1.000
_cell.angle_alpha   90.00
_cell.angle_beta   90.00
_cell.angle_gamma   90.00
#
_symmetry.space_group_name_H-M   'P 1'
#
loop_
_entity.id
_entity.type
_entity.pdbx_description
1 polymer ?
#
loop_
_entity_poly.entity_id
_entity_poly.type
_entity_poly.pdbx_seq_one_letter_code
_entity_poly.pdbx_strand_id
1 'polypeptide(L)'
;MLNVTPENPFFEACGEKVYFLFDTPHLIKCTRNNLRYPHKLFIGNEVVDWKYITALYESNDKLISRLAPKLTDDHVYKRPFNSMKVKFATQVFSQTVSTALSVMIAVGALDGAAEPTATFIERMDNLFDCLNSKHPKMTDPRKYNFAISANSKHLEFLREALEWIASWRFDIPRRQPHTIRGWRVTIQSVLMLWEELSQNFDFDCLLTRNLQQDPLENFFGSVRQKHGCNEHPNVLQFIAALKHISVGKLFNLTSRGNCEIQDTYVLARLAQGNPNEAPLLEVAEFPSSSEVSAEGLPDILEQNTLFCFSGHLVQQFLKSRPAECACGPLLRNEKAVFSGSHQILALLRSHDEPGGLFGQFTAPSHGFFEAVMDMEKEFLEHVGVCAHLHGTVAALQTVVRERLPLNLCCSEACHGDIVQHFCRTRIVLHVKEINRVLKKTKDRKSATKRKLQKV
;
A
#
# COMPACT_ATOMS: atom_id res chain seq x y z
N MET A 1 1.59 -8.21 -39.11
CA MET A 1 1.55 -8.33 -37.63
C MET A 1 2.60 -9.34 -37.22
N LEU A 2 3.30 -9.14 -36.11
CA LEU A 2 4.42 -9.98 -35.65
C LEU A 2 3.99 -11.39 -35.15
N ASN A 3 2.72 -11.79 -35.34
CA ASN A 3 2.14 -13.10 -34.97
C ASN A 3 2.40 -13.61 -33.54
N VAL A 4 2.69 -12.71 -32.60
CA VAL A 4 2.91 -13.03 -31.17
C VAL A 4 1.65 -13.64 -30.54
N THR A 5 1.76 -14.84 -29.98
CA THR A 5 0.69 -15.50 -29.20
C THR A 5 1.20 -15.89 -27.81
N PRO A 6 0.32 -16.28 -26.86
CA PRO A 6 0.78 -16.82 -25.59
C PRO A 6 1.70 -18.03 -25.73
N GLU A 7 1.50 -18.86 -26.75
CA GLU A 7 2.29 -20.07 -27.00
C GLU A 7 3.61 -19.77 -27.72
N ASN A 8 3.63 -18.70 -28.52
CA ASN A 8 4.81 -18.22 -29.23
C ASN A 8 4.97 -16.71 -29.01
N PRO A 9 5.53 -16.28 -27.86
CA PRO A 9 5.50 -14.89 -27.45
C PRO A 9 6.74 -14.11 -27.93
N PHE A 10 7.36 -14.54 -29.03
CA PHE A 10 8.52 -13.90 -29.64
C PHE A 10 8.37 -13.84 -31.15
N PHE A 11 9.22 -13.05 -31.79
CA PHE A 11 9.45 -13.11 -33.23
C PHE A 11 10.96 -13.15 -33.47
N GLU A 12 11.38 -13.63 -34.64
CA GLU A 12 12.80 -13.68 -35.00
C GLU A 12 13.21 -12.41 -35.75
N ALA A 13 14.35 -11.84 -35.35
CA ALA A 13 14.97 -10.72 -36.04
C ALA A 13 16.48 -10.98 -36.11
N CYS A 14 17.04 -10.97 -37.33
CA CYS A 14 18.46 -11.21 -37.57
C CYS A 14 18.99 -12.55 -37.00
N GLY A 15 18.16 -13.59 -36.95
CA GLY A 15 18.53 -14.90 -36.38
C GLY A 15 18.39 -15.00 -34.86
N GLU A 16 18.01 -13.91 -34.20
CA GLU A 16 17.83 -13.85 -32.74
C GLU A 16 16.35 -13.79 -32.37
N LYS A 17 15.98 -14.38 -31.24
CA LYS A 17 14.62 -14.28 -30.71
C LYS A 17 14.41 -12.96 -29.99
N VAL A 18 13.39 -12.22 -30.38
CA VAL A 18 12.95 -11.00 -29.70
C VAL A 18 11.64 -11.27 -28.97
N TYR A 19 11.73 -11.41 -27.66
CA TYR A 19 10.57 -11.66 -26.79
C TYR A 19 9.68 -10.43 -26.65
N PHE A 20 8.37 -10.64 -26.73
CA PHE A 20 7.38 -9.60 -26.61
C PHE A 20 6.80 -9.57 -25.20
N LEU A 21 6.87 -8.42 -24.53
CA LEU A 21 6.31 -8.24 -23.20
C LEU A 21 5.32 -7.07 -23.18
N PHE A 22 4.19 -7.27 -22.52
CA PHE A 22 3.33 -6.16 -22.11
C PHE A 22 3.83 -5.59 -20.78
N ASP A 23 3.65 -4.29 -20.63
CA ASP A 23 4.02 -3.55 -19.43
C ASP A 23 3.18 -3.99 -18.21
N THR A 24 3.84 -4.63 -17.24
CA THR A 24 3.24 -5.19 -16.02
C THR A 24 2.45 -4.15 -15.21
N PRO A 25 2.98 -2.94 -14.90
CA PRO A 25 2.22 -1.80 -14.36
C PRO A 25 0.89 -1.53 -15.06
N HIS A 26 0.84 -1.66 -16.39
CA HIS A 26 -0.38 -1.47 -17.16
C HIS A 26 -1.31 -2.67 -17.11
N LEU A 27 -0.80 -3.89 -17.11
CA LEU A 27 -1.61 -5.10 -16.95
C LEU A 27 -2.33 -5.11 -15.60
N ILE A 28 -1.65 -4.78 -14.49
CA ILE A 28 -2.30 -4.74 -13.17
C ILE A 28 -3.35 -3.62 -13.10
N LYS A 29 -3.05 -2.46 -13.70
CA LYS A 29 -3.99 -1.33 -13.82
C LYS A 29 -5.25 -1.73 -14.60
N CYS A 30 -5.08 -2.41 -15.73
CA CYS A 30 -6.18 -2.93 -16.55
C CYS A 30 -6.99 -3.98 -15.80
N THR A 31 -6.33 -4.91 -15.12
CA THR A 31 -6.98 -5.95 -14.29
C THR A 31 -7.88 -5.32 -13.24
N ARG A 32 -7.36 -4.36 -12.46
CA ARG A 32 -8.14 -3.58 -11.48
C ARG A 32 -9.29 -2.84 -12.12
N ASN A 33 -9.06 -2.20 -13.27
CA ASN A 33 -10.12 -1.46 -13.95
C ASN A 33 -11.26 -2.38 -14.42
N ASN A 34 -10.95 -3.56 -14.98
CA ASN A 34 -11.96 -4.53 -15.40
C ASN A 34 -12.76 -5.09 -14.22
N LEU A 35 -12.09 -5.40 -13.10
CA LEU A 35 -12.74 -5.93 -11.90
C LEU A 35 -13.61 -4.88 -11.20
N ARG A 36 -13.24 -3.59 -11.24
CA ARG A 36 -13.99 -2.50 -10.60
C ARG A 36 -15.27 -2.11 -11.34
N TYR A 37 -15.41 -2.47 -12.62
CA TYR A 37 -16.71 -2.42 -13.26
C TYR A 37 -17.63 -3.47 -12.59
N PRO A 38 -18.97 -3.40 -12.76
CA PRO A 38 -19.88 -4.40 -12.19
C PRO A 38 -19.78 -5.77 -12.91
N HIS A 39 -18.56 -6.20 -13.22
CA HIS A 39 -18.21 -7.48 -13.80
C HIS A 39 -17.59 -8.35 -12.71
N LYS A 40 -18.13 -9.55 -12.55
CA LYS A 40 -17.48 -10.59 -11.76
C LYS A 40 -16.37 -11.22 -12.59
N LEU A 41 -15.35 -11.74 -11.93
CA LEU A 41 -14.35 -12.59 -12.55
C LEU A 41 -14.55 -14.02 -12.05
N PHE A 42 -14.86 -14.93 -12.97
CA PHE A 42 -14.95 -16.35 -12.72
C PHE A 42 -13.60 -17.01 -12.98
N ILE A 43 -13.19 -17.87 -12.06
CA ILE A 43 -11.95 -18.67 -12.12
C ILE A 43 -12.35 -20.10 -11.81
N GLY A 44 -12.73 -20.87 -12.84
CA GLY A 44 -13.45 -22.13 -12.62
C GLY A 44 -14.77 -21.89 -11.87
N ASN A 45 -14.90 -22.45 -10.68
CA ASN A 45 -16.08 -22.30 -9.81
C ASN A 45 -15.97 -21.12 -8.84
N GLU A 46 -14.80 -20.51 -8.74
CA GLU A 46 -14.55 -19.39 -7.84
C GLU A 46 -15.03 -18.07 -8.47
N VAL A 47 -15.58 -17.18 -7.63
CA VAL A 47 -16.13 -15.89 -8.06
C VAL A 47 -15.42 -14.76 -7.33
N VAL A 48 -14.65 -13.98 -8.08
CA VAL A 48 -14.00 -12.75 -7.61
C VAL A 48 -14.91 -11.57 -7.89
N ASP A 49 -15.23 -10.81 -6.84
CA ASP A 49 -16.18 -9.70 -6.89
C ASP A 49 -15.66 -8.46 -6.14
N TRP A 50 -15.71 -7.30 -6.81
CA TRP A 50 -15.29 -6.02 -6.26
C TRP A 50 -16.14 -5.55 -5.07
N LYS A 51 -17.35 -6.09 -4.91
CA LYS A 51 -18.20 -5.77 -3.76
C LYS A 51 -17.50 -6.03 -2.42
N TYR A 52 -16.65 -7.07 -2.33
CA TYR A 52 -15.95 -7.40 -1.08
C TYR A 52 -14.84 -6.40 -0.76
N ILE A 53 -14.15 -5.85 -1.78
CA ILE A 53 -13.20 -4.75 -1.59
C ILE A 53 -13.92 -3.49 -1.11
N THR A 54 -15.12 -3.24 -1.62
CA THR A 54 -15.98 -2.12 -1.19
C THR A 54 -16.44 -2.30 0.26
N ALA A 55 -16.95 -3.48 0.61
CA ALA A 55 -17.39 -3.83 1.96
C ALA A 55 -16.25 -3.75 2.98
N LEU A 56 -15.05 -4.24 2.62
CA LEU A 56 -13.84 -4.05 3.42
C LEU A 56 -13.58 -2.57 3.65
N TYR A 57 -13.56 -1.75 2.60
CA TYR A 57 -13.28 -0.32 2.74
C TYR A 57 -14.27 0.40 3.65
N GLU A 58 -15.57 0.13 3.48
CA GLU A 58 -16.64 0.75 4.26
C GLU A 58 -16.58 0.35 5.73
N SER A 59 -16.26 -0.91 6.03
CA SER A 59 -16.10 -1.42 7.40
C SER A 59 -14.82 -0.89 8.04
N ASN A 60 -13.74 -0.83 7.27
CA ASN A 60 -12.41 -0.40 7.71
C ASN A 60 -12.37 1.07 8.13
N ASP A 61 -13.26 1.91 7.62
CA ASP A 61 -13.29 3.32 7.96
C ASP A 61 -13.79 3.61 9.39
N LYS A 62 -14.55 2.68 9.98
CA LYS A 62 -15.10 2.77 11.34
C LYS A 62 -14.13 2.28 12.43
N LEU A 63 -13.03 1.64 12.06
CA LEU A 63 -12.07 1.05 13.01
C LEU A 63 -11.07 2.08 13.56
N ILE A 64 -10.73 1.95 14.84
CA ILE A 64 -9.66 2.70 15.53
C ILE A 64 -8.35 2.62 14.74
N SER A 65 -7.98 1.39 14.36
CA SER A 65 -6.83 1.10 13.51
C SER A 65 -7.29 0.33 12.29
N ARG A 66 -7.14 0.95 11.12
CA ARG A 66 -7.58 0.38 9.84
C ARG A 66 -6.80 -0.91 9.53
N LEU A 67 -7.49 -1.99 9.20
CA LEU A 67 -6.94 -3.22 8.62
C LEU A 67 -6.15 -2.92 7.33
N ALA A 68 -6.72 -2.09 6.46
CA ALA A 68 -6.14 -1.67 5.19
C ALA A 68 -5.96 -0.13 5.13
N PRO A 69 -4.94 0.44 5.79
CA PRO A 69 -4.83 1.89 6.00
C PRO A 69 -4.56 2.69 4.71
N LYS A 70 -4.02 2.04 3.67
CA LYS A 70 -3.71 2.67 2.38
C LYS A 70 -4.93 2.82 1.48
N LEU A 71 -5.99 2.04 1.68
CA LEU A 71 -7.21 2.14 0.88
C LEU A 71 -7.91 3.46 1.16
N THR A 72 -8.33 4.15 0.12
CA THR A 72 -9.07 5.42 0.19
C THR A 72 -10.19 5.41 -0.83
N ASP A 73 -11.07 6.42 -0.78
CA ASP A 73 -12.09 6.63 -1.82
C ASP A 73 -11.53 6.60 -3.25
N ASP A 74 -10.29 7.07 -3.43
CA ASP A 74 -9.62 7.11 -4.74
C ASP A 74 -9.28 5.71 -5.30
N HIS A 75 -9.17 4.71 -4.41
CA HIS A 75 -8.92 3.31 -4.76
C HIS A 75 -10.23 2.62 -5.18
N VAL A 76 -11.25 2.77 -4.33
CA VAL A 76 -12.50 2.02 -4.41
C VAL A 76 -13.45 2.64 -5.43
N TYR A 77 -13.66 3.95 -5.35
CA TYR A 77 -14.63 4.65 -6.19
C TYR A 77 -14.00 5.20 -7.46
N LYS A 78 -14.76 5.14 -8.56
CA LYS A 78 -14.32 5.66 -9.85
C LYS A 78 -14.37 7.18 -9.85
N ARG A 79 -13.20 7.81 -9.70
CA ARG A 79 -13.00 9.25 -9.96
C ARG A 79 -12.17 9.46 -11.23
N PRO A 80 -12.31 10.59 -11.94
CA PRO A 80 -11.48 10.91 -13.10
C PRO A 80 -9.98 10.79 -12.78
N PHE A 81 -9.17 10.33 -13.74
CA PHE A 81 -7.71 10.15 -13.66
C PHE A 81 -7.19 9.09 -12.66
N ASN A 82 -7.96 8.67 -11.66
CA ASN A 82 -7.55 7.63 -10.70
C ASN A 82 -7.42 6.23 -11.33
N SER A 83 -8.14 5.97 -12.43
CA SER A 83 -8.00 4.74 -13.23
C SER A 83 -6.63 4.63 -13.93
N MET A 84 -5.91 5.76 -14.08
CA MET A 84 -4.59 5.80 -14.72
C MET A 84 -3.45 5.53 -13.74
N LYS A 85 -3.67 5.76 -12.44
CA LYS A 85 -2.64 5.61 -11.40
C LYS A 85 -2.40 4.14 -11.07
N VAL A 86 -1.21 3.64 -11.41
CA VAL A 86 -0.75 2.27 -11.10
C VAL A 86 -0.67 2.05 -9.59
N LYS A 87 -0.21 3.06 -8.84
CA LYS A 87 -0.17 3.04 -7.36
C LYS A 87 -1.48 2.58 -6.72
N PHE A 88 -2.62 3.03 -7.24
CA PHE A 88 -3.91 2.62 -6.68
C PHE A 88 -4.29 1.18 -7.04
N ALA A 89 -3.85 0.68 -8.19
CA ALA A 89 -4.06 -0.72 -8.56
C ALA A 89 -3.23 -1.65 -7.67
N THR A 90 -1.93 -1.36 -7.51
CA THR A 90 -1.04 -2.16 -6.67
C THR A 90 -1.43 -2.11 -5.20
N GLN A 91 -1.93 -0.98 -4.68
CA GLN A 91 -2.40 -0.89 -3.30
C GLN A 91 -3.71 -1.66 -3.06
N VAL A 92 -4.59 -1.77 -4.06
CA VAL A 92 -5.78 -2.63 -3.98
C VAL A 92 -5.41 -4.10 -4.01
N PHE A 93 -4.52 -4.48 -4.92
CA PHE A 93 -4.02 -5.86 -5.05
C PHE A 93 -2.77 -6.07 -4.21
N SER A 94 -2.86 -5.80 -2.91
CA SER A 94 -1.73 -5.99 -1.98
C SER A 94 -2.04 -7.05 -0.94
N GLN A 95 -1.01 -7.70 -0.42
CA GLN A 95 -1.13 -8.67 0.67
C GLN A 95 -1.94 -8.11 1.85
N THR A 96 -1.71 -6.84 2.22
CA THR A 96 -2.47 -6.20 3.31
C THR A 96 -3.99 -6.20 3.09
N VAL A 97 -4.44 -6.09 1.84
CA VAL A 97 -5.87 -6.13 1.51
C VAL A 97 -6.40 -7.57 1.52
N SER A 98 -5.62 -8.54 1.03
CA SER A 98 -5.95 -9.97 1.15
C SER A 98 -6.11 -10.37 2.62
N THR A 99 -5.10 -10.11 3.45
CA THR A 99 -5.12 -10.38 4.89
C THR A 99 -6.33 -9.74 5.57
N ALA A 100 -6.67 -8.51 5.20
CA ALA A 100 -7.81 -7.81 5.78
C ALA A 100 -9.16 -8.47 5.43
N LEU A 101 -9.33 -8.95 4.18
CA LEU A 101 -10.50 -9.74 3.80
C LEU A 101 -10.55 -11.06 4.59
N SER A 102 -9.43 -11.78 4.69
CA SER A 102 -9.35 -13.03 5.44
C SER A 102 -9.72 -12.84 6.93
N VAL A 103 -9.27 -11.75 7.56
CA VAL A 103 -9.70 -11.39 8.92
C VAL A 103 -11.21 -11.19 8.97
N MET A 104 -11.79 -10.41 8.06
CA MET A 104 -13.22 -10.14 8.05
C MET A 104 -14.06 -11.41 7.85
N ILE A 105 -13.60 -12.34 7.03
CA ILE A 105 -14.23 -13.66 6.84
C ILE A 105 -14.14 -14.47 8.15
N ALA A 106 -12.95 -14.56 8.73
CA ALA A 106 -12.70 -15.37 9.93
C ALA A 106 -13.48 -14.88 11.16
N VAL A 107 -13.74 -13.57 11.28
CA VAL A 107 -14.58 -13.01 12.36
C VAL A 107 -16.08 -12.99 12.01
N GLY A 108 -16.49 -13.48 10.84
CA GLY A 108 -17.87 -13.50 10.39
C GLY A 108 -18.43 -12.15 9.93
N ALA A 109 -17.58 -11.13 9.72
CA ALA A 109 -17.98 -9.83 9.18
C ALA A 109 -18.22 -9.86 7.65
N LEU A 110 -17.63 -10.83 6.96
CA LEU A 110 -17.93 -11.18 5.56
C LEU A 110 -18.28 -12.65 5.45
N ASP A 111 -19.13 -12.97 4.48
CA ASP A 111 -19.41 -14.36 4.12
C ASP A 111 -18.18 -15.06 3.53
N GLY A 112 -18.16 -16.40 3.59
CA GLY A 112 -17.09 -17.21 3.01
C GLY A 112 -16.96 -17.08 1.49
N ALA A 113 -17.98 -16.56 0.78
CA ALA A 113 -17.89 -16.32 -0.65
C ALA A 113 -16.98 -15.11 -0.99
N ALA A 114 -16.43 -14.41 0.01
CA ALA A 114 -15.36 -13.43 -0.16
C ALA A 114 -13.96 -14.05 -0.26
N GLU A 115 -13.77 -15.32 0.14
CA GLU A 115 -12.47 -16.00 0.14
C GLU A 115 -11.79 -15.98 -1.24
N PRO A 116 -12.48 -16.29 -2.36
CA PRO A 116 -11.85 -16.22 -3.67
C PRO A 116 -11.29 -14.84 -4.02
N THR A 117 -11.92 -13.76 -3.56
CA THR A 117 -11.41 -12.40 -3.77
C THR A 117 -10.14 -12.15 -2.96
N ALA A 118 -10.04 -12.65 -1.73
CA ALA A 118 -8.82 -12.54 -0.92
C ALA A 118 -7.66 -13.29 -1.60
N THR A 119 -7.87 -14.56 -1.95
CA THR A 119 -6.87 -15.39 -2.64
C THR A 119 -6.45 -14.80 -3.99
N PHE A 120 -7.40 -14.24 -4.75
CA PHE A 120 -7.10 -13.52 -5.99
C PHE A 120 -6.18 -12.32 -5.76
N ILE A 121 -6.46 -11.50 -4.73
CA ILE A 121 -5.67 -10.31 -4.39
C ILE A 121 -4.23 -10.68 -4.02
N GLU A 122 -4.05 -11.70 -3.18
CA GLU A 122 -2.72 -12.22 -2.81
C GLU A 122 -1.95 -12.76 -4.03
N ARG A 123 -2.60 -13.59 -4.86
CA ARG A 123 -1.97 -14.12 -6.08
C ARG A 123 -1.57 -13.00 -7.05
N MET A 124 -2.38 -11.94 -7.17
CA MET A 124 -2.04 -10.77 -7.99
C MET A 124 -0.88 -9.96 -7.42
N ASP A 125 -0.78 -9.81 -6.09
CA ASP A 125 0.35 -9.14 -5.44
C ASP A 125 1.67 -9.89 -5.72
N ASN A 126 1.65 -11.22 -5.50
CA ASN A 126 2.79 -12.09 -5.78
C ASN A 126 3.20 -12.09 -7.27
N LEU A 127 2.22 -12.10 -8.18
CA LEU A 127 2.46 -12.01 -9.62
C LEU A 127 3.09 -10.67 -10.01
N PHE A 128 2.60 -9.58 -9.44
CA PHE A 128 3.15 -8.26 -9.71
C PHE A 128 4.59 -8.13 -9.18
N ASP A 129 4.86 -8.63 -7.98
CA ASP A 129 6.20 -8.63 -7.39
C ASP A 129 7.18 -9.46 -8.23
N CYS A 130 6.77 -10.64 -8.69
CA CYS A 130 7.57 -11.51 -9.57
C CYS A 130 7.93 -10.81 -10.89
N LEU A 131 6.99 -10.08 -11.49
CA LEU A 131 7.13 -9.41 -12.78
C LEU A 131 7.54 -7.93 -12.65
N ASN A 132 7.93 -7.49 -11.46
CA ASN A 132 8.44 -6.15 -11.15
C ASN A 132 9.56 -6.19 -10.09
N SER A 133 10.38 -7.25 -10.11
CA SER A 133 11.40 -7.47 -9.12
C SER A 133 12.60 -6.54 -9.32
N LYS A 134 13.08 -5.96 -8.20
CA LYS A 134 14.19 -5.00 -8.20
C LYS A 134 15.33 -5.40 -7.28
N HIS A 135 15.09 -6.37 -6.41
CA HIS A 135 16.08 -6.81 -5.41
C HIS A 135 16.92 -7.94 -6.01
N PRO A 136 18.25 -7.82 -6.07
CA PRO A 136 19.08 -8.89 -6.64
C PRO A 136 19.05 -10.18 -5.82
N LYS A 137 18.85 -10.08 -4.51
CA LYS A 137 18.86 -11.22 -3.58
C LYS A 137 17.54 -11.31 -2.83
N MET A 138 17.17 -12.54 -2.50
CA MET A 138 16.05 -12.84 -1.62
C MET A 138 16.34 -12.31 -0.22
N THR A 139 15.53 -11.38 0.24
CA THR A 139 15.52 -10.91 1.64
C THR A 139 14.52 -11.69 2.49
N ASP A 140 13.52 -12.24 1.82
CA ASP A 140 12.32 -12.81 2.42
C ASP A 140 11.82 -13.95 1.52
N PRO A 141 11.78 -15.21 2.01
CA PRO A 141 11.40 -16.37 1.22
C PRO A 141 9.91 -16.42 0.88
N ARG A 142 9.06 -15.60 1.52
CA ARG A 142 7.61 -15.54 1.26
C ARG A 142 7.30 -14.61 0.09
N LYS A 143 8.10 -13.56 -0.13
CA LYS A 143 7.91 -12.60 -1.23
C LYS A 143 8.45 -13.11 -2.58
N TYR A 144 8.11 -12.38 -3.64
CA TYR A 144 8.59 -12.60 -5.02
C TYR A 144 9.27 -11.35 -5.59
N ASN A 145 9.61 -10.36 -4.75
CA ASN A 145 10.13 -9.07 -5.19
C ASN A 145 11.65 -9.07 -5.50
N PHE A 146 12.25 -10.25 -5.66
CA PHE A 146 13.67 -10.45 -5.94
C PHE A 146 13.91 -11.10 -7.30
N ALA A 147 15.16 -11.09 -7.76
CA ALA A 147 15.53 -11.56 -9.09
C ALA A 147 15.16 -13.04 -9.30
N ILE A 148 14.71 -13.36 -10.51
CA ILE A 148 14.51 -14.75 -10.94
C ILE A 148 15.89 -15.39 -11.08
N SER A 149 16.05 -16.59 -10.53
CA SER A 149 17.26 -17.41 -10.68
C SER A 149 16.88 -18.90 -10.78
N ALA A 150 17.85 -19.75 -11.13
CA ALA A 150 17.64 -21.18 -11.37
C ALA A 150 16.99 -21.90 -10.17
N ASN A 151 17.34 -21.50 -8.95
CA ASN A 151 16.84 -22.11 -7.71
C ASN A 151 15.65 -21.35 -7.09
N SER A 152 15.10 -20.37 -7.81
CA SER A 152 14.02 -19.53 -7.27
C SER A 152 12.64 -20.14 -7.53
N LYS A 153 11.74 -20.00 -6.55
CA LYS A 153 10.32 -20.42 -6.66
C LYS A 153 9.50 -19.68 -7.73
N HIS A 154 10.08 -18.67 -8.39
CA HIS A 154 9.38 -17.85 -9.39
C HIS A 154 8.91 -18.68 -10.59
N LEU A 155 9.73 -19.63 -11.07
CA LEU A 155 9.41 -20.37 -12.31
C LEU A 155 8.19 -21.27 -12.15
N GLU A 156 8.08 -21.97 -11.03
CA GLU A 156 6.91 -22.79 -10.69
C GLU A 156 5.68 -21.90 -10.55
N PHE A 157 5.78 -20.84 -9.74
CA PHE A 157 4.68 -19.89 -9.54
C PHE A 157 4.19 -19.25 -10.86
N LEU A 158 5.10 -18.85 -11.76
CA LEU A 158 4.74 -18.28 -13.06
C LEU A 158 4.03 -19.29 -13.97
N ARG A 159 4.42 -20.57 -13.95
CA ARG A 159 3.72 -21.64 -14.69
C ARG A 159 2.32 -21.87 -14.14
N GLU A 160 2.15 -21.89 -12.82
CA GLU A 160 0.83 -21.97 -12.20
C GLU A 160 -0.03 -20.74 -12.53
N ALA A 161 0.58 -19.55 -12.53
CA ALA A 161 -0.11 -18.31 -12.88
C ALA A 161 -0.60 -18.31 -14.34
N LEU A 162 0.12 -18.94 -15.28
CA LEU A 162 -0.32 -19.10 -16.67
C LEU A 162 -1.64 -19.86 -16.77
N GLU A 163 -1.72 -21.03 -16.13
CA GLU A 163 -2.92 -21.86 -16.11
C GLU A 163 -4.06 -21.17 -15.37
N TRP A 164 -3.75 -20.55 -14.23
CA TRP A 164 -4.71 -19.77 -13.46
C TRP A 164 -5.33 -18.65 -14.29
N ILE A 165 -4.53 -17.86 -15.01
CA ILE A 165 -5.01 -16.75 -15.86
C ILE A 165 -5.73 -17.28 -17.11
N ALA A 166 -5.35 -18.44 -17.64
CA ALA A 166 -6.07 -19.07 -18.75
C ALA A 166 -7.52 -19.43 -18.38
N SER A 167 -7.79 -19.73 -17.10
CA SER A 167 -9.13 -20.02 -16.59
C SER A 167 -10.01 -18.77 -16.35
N TRP A 168 -9.44 -17.57 -16.43
CA TRP A 168 -10.17 -16.33 -16.16
C TRP A 168 -11.30 -16.07 -17.17
N ARG A 169 -12.50 -15.79 -16.65
CA ARG A 169 -13.66 -15.36 -17.43
C ARG A 169 -14.34 -14.19 -16.73
N PHE A 170 -14.20 -12.99 -17.28
CA PHE A 170 -14.98 -11.84 -16.82
C PHE A 170 -16.42 -11.94 -17.30
N ASP A 171 -17.36 -11.58 -16.44
CA ASP A 171 -18.79 -11.50 -16.71
C ASP A 171 -19.12 -10.30 -17.61
N ILE A 172 -18.74 -10.41 -18.89
CA ILE A 172 -18.87 -9.37 -19.89
C ILE A 172 -19.57 -9.98 -21.11
N PRO A 173 -20.63 -9.33 -21.65
CA PRO A 173 -21.47 -9.91 -22.71
C PRO A 173 -20.80 -10.00 -24.08
N ARG A 174 -19.56 -9.48 -24.23
CA ARG A 174 -18.88 -9.37 -25.53
C ARG A 174 -17.55 -10.11 -25.50
N ARG A 175 -16.46 -9.36 -25.56
CA ARG A 175 -15.10 -9.86 -25.71
C ARG A 175 -14.40 -9.81 -24.36
N GLN A 176 -13.73 -10.91 -24.02
CA GLN A 176 -12.89 -10.97 -22.84
C GLN A 176 -11.77 -9.90 -22.91
N PRO A 177 -11.40 -9.27 -21.78
CA PRO A 177 -10.41 -8.20 -21.77
C PRO A 177 -9.05 -8.65 -22.32
N HIS A 178 -8.42 -7.80 -23.12
CA HIS A 178 -7.08 -8.05 -23.66
C HIS A 178 -6.00 -8.27 -22.58
N THR A 179 -6.25 -7.82 -21.34
CA THR A 179 -5.34 -8.03 -20.20
C THR A 179 -5.08 -9.50 -19.92
N ILE A 180 -6.02 -10.41 -20.20
CA ILE A 180 -5.83 -11.86 -20.00
C ILE A 180 -4.73 -12.37 -20.94
N ARG A 181 -4.84 -12.05 -22.24
CA ARG A 181 -3.79 -12.37 -23.22
C ARG A 181 -2.48 -11.67 -22.88
N GLY A 182 -2.55 -10.42 -22.44
CA GLY A 182 -1.38 -9.63 -22.07
C GLY A 182 -0.56 -10.28 -20.96
N TRP A 183 -1.23 -10.72 -19.88
CA TRP A 183 -0.58 -11.48 -18.82
C TRP A 183 0.03 -12.78 -19.32
N ARG A 184 -0.71 -13.59 -20.08
CA ARG A 184 -0.21 -14.88 -20.58
C ARG A 184 1.03 -14.71 -21.47
N VAL A 185 1.01 -13.74 -22.39
CA VAL A 185 2.16 -13.43 -23.25
C VAL A 185 3.36 -12.96 -22.41
N THR A 186 3.17 -12.02 -21.48
CA THR A 186 4.26 -11.53 -20.63
C THR A 186 4.87 -12.64 -19.79
N ILE A 187 4.06 -13.50 -19.16
CA ILE A 187 4.56 -14.60 -18.32
C ILE A 187 5.34 -15.61 -19.17
N GLN A 188 4.78 -16.05 -20.29
CA GLN A 188 5.48 -16.99 -21.17
C GLN A 188 6.78 -16.40 -21.70
N SER A 189 6.79 -15.11 -22.10
CA SER A 189 8.00 -14.42 -22.52
C SER A 189 9.07 -14.40 -21.43
N VAL A 190 8.71 -14.10 -20.19
CA VAL A 190 9.69 -14.09 -19.08
C VAL A 190 10.25 -15.48 -18.82
N LEU A 191 9.41 -16.52 -18.86
CA LEU A 191 9.86 -17.91 -18.68
C LEU A 191 10.86 -18.31 -19.78
N MET A 192 10.53 -18.07 -21.04
CA MET A 192 11.39 -18.43 -22.18
C MET A 192 12.66 -17.57 -22.25
N LEU A 193 12.54 -16.26 -21.99
CA LEU A 193 13.67 -15.35 -21.92
C LEU A 193 14.66 -15.79 -20.83
N TRP A 194 14.16 -16.15 -19.65
CA TRP A 194 15.03 -16.63 -18.57
C TRP A 194 15.74 -17.93 -18.96
N GLU A 195 15.03 -18.87 -19.56
CA GLU A 195 15.62 -20.12 -20.05
C GLU A 195 16.77 -19.86 -21.02
N GLU A 196 16.56 -18.97 -22.00
CA GLU A 196 17.58 -18.61 -22.98
C GLU A 196 18.77 -17.86 -22.36
N LEU A 197 18.51 -16.86 -21.50
CA LEU A 197 19.57 -16.10 -20.83
C LEU A 197 20.43 -16.97 -19.91
N SER A 198 19.80 -17.90 -19.18
CA SER A 198 20.50 -18.78 -18.24
C SER A 198 21.28 -19.89 -18.93
N GLN A 199 20.80 -20.43 -20.05
CA GLN A 199 21.46 -21.52 -20.77
C GLN A 199 22.53 -21.04 -21.77
N ASN A 200 22.32 -19.89 -22.42
CA ASN A 200 23.14 -19.46 -23.56
C ASN A 200 24.02 -18.25 -23.28
N PHE A 201 23.76 -17.49 -22.21
CA PHE A 201 24.40 -16.19 -21.96
C PHE A 201 24.98 -16.03 -20.54
N ASP A 202 25.06 -17.12 -19.76
CA ASP A 202 25.64 -17.15 -18.41
C ASP A 202 25.04 -16.12 -17.42
N PHE A 203 23.74 -15.83 -17.54
CA PHE A 203 23.06 -14.94 -16.59
C PHE A 203 22.76 -15.66 -15.26
N ASP A 204 23.29 -15.14 -14.15
CA ASP A 204 23.00 -15.66 -12.80
C ASP A 204 21.56 -15.39 -12.34
N CYS A 205 20.99 -14.27 -12.77
CA CYS A 205 19.64 -13.85 -12.39
C CYS A 205 19.02 -12.84 -13.36
N LEU A 206 17.71 -12.68 -13.28
CA LEU A 206 16.92 -11.74 -14.07
C LEU A 206 16.09 -10.80 -13.19
N LEU A 207 16.34 -9.50 -13.33
CA LEU A 207 15.55 -8.43 -12.70
C LEU A 207 14.41 -8.02 -13.65
N THR A 208 13.19 -8.45 -13.34
CA THR A 208 12.03 -8.24 -14.24
C THR A 208 11.59 -6.78 -14.32
N ARG A 209 11.95 -5.94 -13.35
CA ARG A 209 11.75 -4.48 -13.44
C ARG A 209 12.47 -3.83 -14.63
N ASN A 210 13.57 -4.42 -15.09
CA ASN A 210 14.31 -3.91 -16.25
C ASN A 210 13.62 -4.22 -17.59
N LEU A 211 12.59 -5.07 -17.58
CA LEU A 211 11.81 -5.45 -18.78
C LEU A 211 10.58 -4.55 -18.99
N GLN A 212 10.42 -3.50 -18.18
CA GLN A 212 9.25 -2.61 -18.18
C GLN A 212 9.55 -1.27 -18.87
N GLN A 213 8.50 -0.56 -19.28
CA GLN A 213 8.62 0.76 -19.91
C GLN A 213 8.65 1.93 -18.91
N ASP A 214 8.63 1.67 -17.61
CA ASP A 214 8.75 2.68 -16.54
C ASP A 214 9.92 3.66 -16.76
N PRO A 215 11.15 3.22 -17.12
CA PRO A 215 12.25 4.14 -17.44
C PRO A 215 11.92 5.11 -18.59
N LEU A 216 11.16 4.66 -19.59
CA LEU A 216 10.71 5.49 -20.70
C LEU A 216 9.63 6.49 -20.26
N GLU A 217 8.70 6.09 -19.41
CA GLU A 217 7.71 7.02 -18.84
C GLU A 217 8.35 8.09 -17.97
N ASN A 218 9.36 7.72 -17.17
CA ASN A 218 10.17 8.65 -16.39
C ASN A 218 10.96 9.62 -17.30
N PHE A 219 11.45 9.13 -18.44
CA PHE A 219 12.07 9.98 -19.45
C PHE A 219 11.07 11.01 -20.01
N PHE A 220 9.84 10.61 -20.35
CA PHE A 220 8.80 11.56 -20.77
C PHE A 220 8.45 12.59 -19.68
N GLY A 221 8.46 12.19 -18.41
CA GLY A 221 8.33 13.12 -17.29
C GLY A 221 9.46 14.16 -17.27
N SER A 222 10.70 13.71 -17.48
CA SER A 222 11.88 14.59 -17.55
C SER A 222 11.79 15.58 -18.71
N VAL A 223 11.28 15.14 -19.87
CA VAL A 223 11.05 16.00 -21.04
C VAL A 223 10.02 17.09 -20.72
N ARG A 224 8.89 16.75 -20.08
CA ARG A 224 7.87 17.73 -19.70
C ARG A 224 8.42 18.77 -18.70
N GLN A 225 9.20 18.32 -17.72
CA GLN A 225 9.80 19.21 -16.71
C GLN A 225 10.78 20.24 -17.31
N LYS A 226 11.39 19.97 -18.47
CA LYS A 226 12.28 20.93 -19.15
C LYS A 226 11.57 22.20 -19.63
N HIS A 227 10.24 22.20 -19.70
CA HIS A 227 9.44 23.33 -20.17
C HIS A 227 8.63 23.99 -19.05
N GLY A 228 9.00 23.78 -17.79
CA GLY A 228 8.36 24.42 -16.63
C GLY A 228 6.87 24.06 -16.52
N CYS A 229 6.00 25.07 -16.65
CA CYS A 229 4.55 24.90 -16.55
C CYS A 229 3.90 24.33 -17.83
N ASN A 230 4.67 24.11 -18.90
CA ASN A 230 4.14 23.51 -20.13
C ASN A 230 4.12 21.98 -20.05
N GLU A 231 2.98 21.42 -19.63
CA GLU A 231 2.78 19.97 -19.51
C GLU A 231 2.62 19.26 -20.87
N HIS A 232 2.41 20.00 -21.96
CA HIS A 232 2.14 19.48 -23.30
C HIS A 232 3.09 20.10 -24.34
N PRO A 233 4.40 19.72 -24.32
CA PRO A 233 5.36 20.25 -25.26
C PRO A 233 5.00 19.89 -26.70
N ASN A 234 5.15 20.85 -27.62
CA ASN A 234 5.03 20.59 -29.05
C ASN A 234 6.25 19.81 -29.58
N VAL A 235 6.21 19.40 -30.85
CA VAL A 235 7.27 18.59 -31.47
C VAL A 235 8.65 19.28 -31.39
N LEU A 236 8.72 20.59 -31.62
CA LEU A 236 10.00 21.34 -31.55
C LEU A 236 10.55 21.40 -30.12
N GLN A 237 9.67 21.63 -29.15
CA GLN A 237 10.00 21.62 -27.73
C GLN A 237 10.46 20.24 -27.26
N PHE A 238 9.82 19.16 -27.75
CA PHE A 238 10.25 17.79 -27.48
C PHE A 238 11.65 17.53 -28.03
N ILE A 239 11.92 17.90 -29.29
CA ILE A 239 13.24 17.75 -29.93
C ILE A 239 14.30 18.53 -29.15
N ALA A 240 14.01 19.77 -28.76
CA ALA A 240 14.94 20.60 -27.99
C ALA A 240 15.25 19.99 -26.61
N ALA A 241 14.23 19.51 -25.89
CA ALA A 241 14.41 18.85 -24.60
C ALA A 241 15.17 17.52 -24.73
N LEU A 242 14.87 16.72 -25.76
CA LEU A 242 15.60 15.48 -26.05
C LEU A 242 17.08 15.78 -26.29
N LYS A 243 17.41 16.74 -27.17
CA LYS A 243 18.80 17.17 -27.40
C LYS A 243 19.48 17.61 -26.11
N HIS A 244 18.82 18.44 -25.31
CA HIS A 244 19.37 18.92 -24.05
C HIS A 244 19.61 17.78 -23.04
N ILE A 245 18.68 16.83 -22.92
CA ILE A 245 18.84 15.70 -21.99
C ILE A 245 19.97 14.78 -22.46
N SER A 246 20.05 14.49 -23.77
CA SER A 246 21.13 13.69 -24.34
C SER A 246 22.49 14.33 -24.13
N VAL A 247 22.62 15.64 -24.39
CA VAL A 247 23.87 16.37 -24.15
C VAL A 247 24.24 16.33 -22.67
N GLY A 248 23.31 16.68 -21.78
CA GLY A 248 23.59 16.76 -20.35
C GLY A 248 23.86 15.42 -19.65
N LYS A 249 23.46 14.28 -20.22
CA LYS A 249 23.69 12.95 -19.64
C LYS A 249 24.82 12.16 -20.29
N LEU A 250 25.07 12.36 -21.59
CA LEU A 250 26.06 11.58 -22.34
C LEU A 250 27.40 12.30 -22.49
N PHE A 251 27.43 13.62 -22.36
CA PHE A 251 28.68 14.38 -22.44
C PHE A 251 29.18 14.67 -21.03
N ASN A 252 30.31 14.04 -20.68
CA ASN A 252 31.13 14.53 -19.59
C ASN A 252 31.95 15.72 -20.10
N LEU A 253 32.03 16.80 -19.31
CA LEU A 253 32.97 17.88 -19.59
C LEU A 253 34.40 17.30 -19.57
N THR A 254 35.24 17.71 -20.51
CA THR A 254 36.64 17.28 -20.54
C THR A 254 37.36 17.83 -19.30
N SER A 255 38.19 17.01 -18.65
CA SER A 255 39.02 17.42 -17.51
C SER A 255 40.18 18.37 -17.89
N ARG A 256 40.23 18.85 -19.13
CA ARG A 256 41.27 19.71 -19.72
C ARG A 256 40.74 21.09 -20.12
N GLY A 257 39.59 21.52 -19.58
CA GLY A 257 39.14 22.91 -19.75
C GLY A 257 40.06 23.88 -19.01
N ASN A 258 40.43 25.00 -19.64
CA ASN A 258 41.28 26.05 -19.04
C ASN A 258 40.61 26.84 -17.90
N CYS A 259 39.41 26.44 -17.47
CA CYS A 259 38.68 27.08 -16.37
C CYS A 259 38.42 26.04 -15.29
N GLU A 260 38.86 26.34 -14.07
CA GLU A 260 38.51 25.55 -12.89
C GLU A 260 36.99 25.46 -12.75
N ILE A 261 36.49 24.32 -12.28
CA ILE A 261 35.08 24.11 -11.97
C ILE A 261 34.76 24.87 -10.67
N GLN A 262 34.79 26.19 -10.72
CA GLN A 262 34.22 27.06 -9.69
C GLN A 262 32.89 27.62 -10.23
N ASP A 263 31.84 27.33 -9.46
CA ASP A 263 30.56 28.04 -9.46
C ASP A 263 29.60 27.93 -10.64
N THR A 264 29.72 26.93 -11.52
CA THR A 264 28.63 26.61 -12.47
C THR A 264 27.36 26.08 -11.76
N TYR A 265 27.50 25.61 -10.52
CA TYR A 265 26.40 25.13 -9.69
C TYR A 265 25.47 26.25 -9.21
N VAL A 266 25.97 27.49 -9.13
CA VAL A 266 25.21 28.66 -8.66
C VAL A 266 24.22 29.13 -9.73
N LEU A 267 24.62 29.13 -11.00
CA LEU A 267 23.74 29.50 -12.12
C LEU A 267 22.61 28.49 -12.36
N ALA A 268 22.84 27.20 -12.10
CA ALA A 268 21.81 26.16 -12.23
C ALA A 268 20.72 26.25 -11.14
N ARG A 269 21.03 26.81 -9.96
CA ARG A 269 20.06 27.00 -8.86
C ARG A 269 19.10 28.16 -9.08
N LEU A 270 19.46 29.15 -9.88
CA LEU A 270 18.57 30.30 -10.18
C LEU A 270 17.34 29.91 -11.01
N ALA A 271 17.31 28.71 -11.60
CA ALA A 271 16.18 28.20 -12.37
C ALA A 271 15.12 27.44 -11.53
N GLN A 272 15.32 27.28 -10.20
CA GLN A 272 14.34 26.66 -9.30
C GLN A 272 13.87 27.69 -8.28
N GLY A 273 12.81 28.42 -8.63
CA GLY A 273 12.15 29.36 -7.72
C GLY A 273 11.60 28.66 -6.47
N ASN A 274 11.94 29.23 -5.32
CA ASN A 274 11.39 28.90 -4.00
C ASN A 274 9.85 29.09 -4.00
N PRO A 275 9.04 28.09 -3.63
CA PRO A 275 7.64 28.31 -3.27
C PRO A 275 7.55 28.45 -1.76
N ASN A 276 7.64 29.68 -1.25
CA ASN A 276 7.19 29.98 0.11
C ASN A 276 6.24 31.18 0.04
N GLU A 277 4.96 30.90 0.24
CA GLU A 277 4.05 31.61 1.16
C GLU A 277 2.62 31.08 0.93
N ALA A 278 2.14 30.26 1.86
CA ALA A 278 0.72 29.94 1.96
C ALA A 278 0.08 30.94 2.94
N PRO A 279 -1.07 31.57 2.62
CA PRO A 279 -1.74 32.43 3.57
C PRO A 279 -2.34 31.62 4.73
N LEU A 280 -2.24 32.18 5.94
CA LEU A 280 -2.98 31.73 7.12
C LEU A 280 -4.48 31.76 6.83
N LEU A 281 -5.15 30.61 6.96
CA LEU A 281 -6.61 30.49 6.89
C LEU A 281 -7.21 30.69 8.29
N GLU A 282 -8.26 31.51 8.34
CA GLU A 282 -9.06 31.80 9.53
C GLU A 282 -9.67 30.55 10.17
N VAL A 283 -9.77 30.61 11.50
CA VAL A 283 -10.35 29.60 12.38
C VAL A 283 -11.84 29.46 12.07
N ALA A 284 -12.23 28.34 11.46
CA ALA A 284 -13.63 27.96 11.33
C ALA A 284 -14.10 27.27 12.61
N GLU A 285 -15.25 27.70 13.12
CA GLU A 285 -15.92 27.13 14.29
C GLU A 285 -16.10 25.61 14.17
N PHE A 286 -15.73 24.90 15.23
CA PHE A 286 -15.95 23.46 15.37
C PHE A 286 -17.44 23.16 15.33
N PRO A 287 -17.93 22.31 14.40
CA PRO A 287 -19.28 21.78 14.52
C PRO A 287 -19.35 20.96 15.81
N SER A 288 -20.35 21.24 16.64
CA SER A 288 -20.71 20.40 17.77
C SER A 288 -20.82 18.95 17.35
N SER A 289 -20.32 18.06 18.21
CA SER A 289 -20.33 16.61 18.05
C SER A 289 -21.75 16.11 17.80
N SER A 290 -22.13 15.97 16.54
CA SER A 290 -23.28 15.17 16.15
C SER A 290 -22.92 13.73 16.45
N GLU A 291 -23.59 13.16 17.46
CA GLU A 291 -23.59 11.76 17.83
C GLU A 291 -23.63 10.89 16.56
N VAL A 292 -22.50 10.25 16.26
CA VAL A 292 -22.46 9.21 15.22
C VAL A 292 -23.00 7.96 15.89
N SER A 293 -24.30 7.72 15.74
CA SER A 293 -24.92 6.48 16.17
C SER A 293 -24.18 5.28 15.57
N ALA A 294 -23.65 4.44 16.45
CA ALA A 294 -22.95 3.22 16.13
C ALA A 294 -23.94 2.17 15.60
N GLU A 295 -24.15 2.15 14.29
CA GLU A 295 -24.44 0.87 13.61
C GLU A 295 -23.13 0.07 13.61
N GLY A 296 -22.92 -0.64 14.72
CA GLY A 296 -21.65 -1.19 15.16
C GLY A 296 -21.12 -2.29 14.26
N LEU A 297 -19.82 -2.22 13.98
CA LEU A 297 -19.06 -3.39 13.53
C LEU A 297 -19.11 -4.48 14.61
N PRO A 298 -18.84 -5.76 14.26
CA PRO A 298 -18.61 -6.77 15.27
C PRO A 298 -17.48 -6.32 16.21
N ASP A 299 -17.78 -6.23 17.52
CA ASP A 299 -16.84 -5.89 18.61
C ASP A 299 -15.48 -6.61 18.47
N ILE A 300 -15.52 -7.87 18.05
CA ILE A 300 -14.37 -8.71 17.75
C ILE A 300 -13.37 -8.12 16.72
N LEU A 301 -13.84 -7.35 15.74
CA LEU A 301 -12.98 -6.77 14.71
C LEU A 301 -12.21 -5.57 15.27
N GLU A 302 -12.85 -4.77 16.13
CA GLU A 302 -12.19 -3.70 16.87
C GLU A 302 -11.14 -4.28 17.81
N GLN A 303 -11.47 -5.34 18.55
CA GLN A 303 -10.52 -6.03 19.43
C GLN A 303 -9.28 -6.56 18.67
N ASN A 304 -9.45 -7.11 17.45
CA ASN A 304 -8.32 -7.51 16.60
C ASN A 304 -7.39 -6.35 16.25
N THR A 305 -7.96 -5.19 15.94
CA THR A 305 -7.18 -4.01 15.58
C THR A 305 -6.52 -3.38 16.80
N LEU A 306 -7.19 -3.43 17.95
CA LEU A 306 -6.70 -2.95 19.23
C LEU A 306 -5.57 -3.83 19.75
N PHE A 307 -5.66 -5.16 19.61
CA PHE A 307 -4.57 -6.07 19.98
C PHE A 307 -3.29 -5.75 19.21
N CYS A 308 -3.43 -5.49 17.90
CA CYS A 308 -2.32 -5.05 17.08
C CYS A 308 -1.77 -3.67 17.49
N PHE A 309 -2.66 -2.76 17.87
CA PHE A 309 -2.29 -1.45 18.39
C PHE A 309 -1.52 -1.55 19.71
N SER A 310 -1.96 -2.39 20.65
CA SER A 310 -1.25 -2.67 21.91
C SER A 310 0.16 -3.17 21.64
N GLY A 311 0.33 -4.12 20.73
CA GLY A 311 1.65 -4.60 20.31
C GLY A 311 2.56 -3.48 19.75
N HIS A 312 1.99 -2.58 18.94
CA HIS A 312 2.71 -1.41 18.44
C HIS A 312 3.14 -0.45 19.56
N LEU A 313 2.27 -0.17 20.53
CA LEU A 313 2.60 0.66 21.68
C LEU A 313 3.77 0.08 22.47
N VAL A 314 3.75 -1.23 22.74
CA VAL A 314 4.85 -1.92 23.42
C VAL A 314 6.15 -1.81 22.63
N GLN A 315 6.10 -2.00 21.31
CA GLN A 315 7.28 -1.90 20.47
C GLN A 315 7.88 -0.49 20.47
N GLN A 316 7.07 0.55 20.33
CA GLN A 316 7.53 1.93 20.33
C GLN A 316 8.04 2.37 21.71
N PHE A 317 7.32 1.99 22.77
CA PHE A 317 7.73 2.25 24.14
C PHE A 317 9.12 1.65 24.40
N LEU A 318 9.33 0.37 24.10
CA LEU A 318 10.59 -0.33 24.38
C LEU A 318 11.74 0.13 23.48
N LYS A 319 11.48 0.60 22.26
CA LYS A 319 12.50 1.23 21.40
C LYS A 319 13.11 2.48 22.03
N SER A 320 12.36 3.19 22.88
CA SER A 320 12.83 4.39 23.56
C SER A 320 13.39 4.12 24.96
N ARG A 321 13.53 2.86 25.38
CA ARG A 321 13.97 2.49 26.73
C ARG A 321 15.43 2.03 26.74
N PRO A 322 16.15 2.26 27.85
CA PRO A 322 17.48 1.67 28.05
C PRO A 322 17.37 0.16 28.30
N ALA A 323 18.50 -0.54 28.14
CA ALA A 323 18.54 -2.00 28.20
C ALA A 323 18.18 -2.58 29.58
N GLU A 324 18.33 -1.80 30.66
CA GLU A 324 18.00 -2.23 32.03
C GLU A 324 16.50 -2.14 32.35
N CYS A 325 15.65 -1.70 31.41
CA CYS A 325 14.21 -1.57 31.63
C CYS A 325 13.52 -2.95 31.73
N ALA A 326 13.00 -3.28 32.92
CA ALA A 326 12.30 -4.54 33.17
C ALA A 326 10.84 -4.58 32.66
N CYS A 327 10.37 -3.57 31.93
CA CYS A 327 9.00 -3.55 31.38
C CYS A 327 8.82 -4.56 30.23
N GLY A 328 9.89 -4.95 29.52
CA GLY A 328 9.81 -5.83 28.35
C GLY A 328 9.04 -7.13 28.63
N PRO A 329 9.47 -7.95 29.60
CA PRO A 329 8.79 -9.20 29.97
C PRO A 329 7.37 -9.02 30.52
N LEU A 330 7.06 -7.86 31.11
CA LEU A 330 5.74 -7.56 31.68
C LEU A 330 4.71 -7.19 30.62
N LEU A 331 5.15 -6.47 29.59
CA LEU A 331 4.30 -5.93 28.52
C LEU A 331 4.18 -6.86 27.32
N ARG A 332 5.10 -7.83 27.17
CA ARG A 332 5.15 -8.75 26.02
C ARG A 332 4.74 -10.16 26.42
N ASN A 333 4.22 -10.90 25.45
CA ASN A 333 4.15 -12.34 25.50
C ASN A 333 5.16 -12.93 24.50
N GLU A 334 6.36 -13.30 24.99
CA GLU A 334 7.44 -13.84 24.15
C GLU A 334 7.14 -15.24 23.58
N LYS A 335 6.21 -15.98 24.20
CA LYS A 335 5.78 -17.32 23.78
C LYS A 335 4.33 -17.31 23.29
N ALA A 336 3.91 -16.21 22.67
CA ALA A 336 2.53 -16.05 22.23
C ALA A 336 2.14 -17.15 21.22
N VAL A 337 1.13 -17.94 21.60
CA VAL A 337 0.37 -18.79 20.69
C VAL A 337 -0.96 -18.08 20.46
N PHE A 338 -1.21 -17.63 19.23
CA PHE A 338 -2.45 -16.92 18.91
C PHE A 338 -3.58 -17.94 18.73
N SER A 339 -4.51 -17.96 19.69
CA SER A 339 -5.69 -18.84 19.68
C SER A 339 -6.99 -18.08 19.91
N GLY A 340 -6.89 -16.83 20.37
CA GLY A 340 -8.05 -15.97 20.61
C GLY A 340 -8.63 -15.41 19.31
N SER A 341 -9.95 -15.27 19.27
CA SER A 341 -10.66 -14.66 18.14
C SER A 341 -10.29 -13.18 17.93
N HIS A 342 -9.85 -12.48 18.98
CA HIS A 342 -9.28 -11.12 18.95
C HIS A 342 -7.81 -11.08 18.46
N GLN A 343 -7.21 -12.22 18.11
CA GLN A 343 -5.80 -12.33 17.72
C GLN A 343 -5.61 -12.76 16.27
N ILE A 344 -6.70 -12.94 15.51
CA ILE A 344 -6.67 -13.42 14.12
C ILE A 344 -5.84 -12.50 13.22
N LEU A 345 -5.97 -11.17 13.35
CA LEU A 345 -5.16 -10.23 12.59
C LEU A 345 -3.66 -10.38 12.93
N ALA A 346 -3.33 -10.59 14.21
CA ALA A 346 -1.97 -10.82 14.64
C ALA A 346 -1.42 -12.17 14.13
N LEU A 347 -2.23 -13.23 14.18
CA LEU A 347 -1.93 -14.54 13.64
C LEU A 347 -1.58 -14.43 12.14
N LEU A 348 -2.49 -13.90 11.34
CA LEU A 348 -2.26 -13.75 9.90
C LEU A 348 -1.07 -12.84 9.59
N ARG A 349 -0.86 -11.76 10.36
CA ARG A 349 0.35 -10.91 10.23
C ARG A 349 1.64 -11.58 10.68
N SER A 350 1.60 -12.47 11.66
CA SER A 350 2.78 -13.22 12.12
C SER A 350 3.20 -14.29 11.11
N HIS A 351 2.25 -14.80 10.33
CA HIS A 351 2.52 -15.59 9.13
C HIS A 351 3.05 -14.73 7.96
N ASP A 352 2.93 -13.39 8.02
CA ASP A 352 3.44 -12.39 7.06
C ASP A 352 4.62 -11.53 7.63
N GLU A 353 5.80 -12.15 7.81
CA GLU A 353 7.14 -11.56 8.06
C GLU A 353 7.40 -10.45 9.12
N PRO A 354 8.62 -10.44 9.69
CA PRO A 354 9.19 -9.26 10.34
C PRO A 354 9.48 -8.13 9.33
N GLY A 355 8.75 -7.02 9.40
CA GLY A 355 9.14 -5.80 8.65
C GLY A 355 8.06 -5.07 7.85
N GLY A 356 6.78 -5.30 8.10
CA GLY A 356 5.71 -4.38 7.68
C GLY A 356 5.79 -3.02 8.40
N LEU A 357 4.80 -2.12 8.20
CA LEU A 357 4.70 -0.77 8.81
C LEU A 357 4.89 -0.71 10.35
N PHE A 358 4.96 -1.87 11.01
CA PHE A 358 5.12 -2.09 12.44
C PHE A 358 6.30 -3.01 12.84
N GLY A 359 7.29 -3.28 11.98
CA GLY A 359 8.45 -4.12 12.33
C GLY A 359 8.09 -5.56 12.73
N GLN A 360 8.97 -6.27 13.47
CA GLN A 360 8.62 -7.52 14.15
C GLN A 360 7.40 -7.28 15.04
N PHE A 361 6.26 -7.91 14.70
CA PHE A 361 5.05 -7.84 15.50
C PHE A 361 5.37 -8.26 16.94
N THR A 362 5.07 -7.38 17.89
CA THR A 362 5.25 -7.66 19.31
C THR A 362 3.91 -8.08 19.88
N ALA A 363 3.79 -9.33 20.33
CA ALA A 363 2.58 -9.77 21.01
C ALA A 363 2.51 -9.12 22.40
N PRO A 364 1.45 -8.34 22.71
CA PRO A 364 1.27 -7.82 24.06
C PRO A 364 0.98 -8.95 25.05
N SER A 365 1.33 -8.75 26.32
CA SER A 365 0.83 -9.61 27.41
C SER A 365 -0.68 -9.46 27.56
N HIS A 366 -1.34 -10.50 28.09
CA HIS A 366 -2.79 -10.49 28.26
C HIS A 366 -3.25 -9.32 29.16
N GLY A 367 -2.61 -9.16 30.32
CA GLY A 367 -2.94 -8.05 31.23
C GLY A 367 -2.67 -6.67 30.64
N PHE A 368 -1.67 -6.52 29.77
CA PHE A 368 -1.47 -5.25 29.06
C PHE A 368 -2.54 -5.00 27.99
N PHE A 369 -2.98 -6.04 27.29
CA PHE A 369 -4.06 -5.90 26.32
C PHE A 369 -5.39 -5.50 26.99
N GLU A 370 -5.75 -6.14 28.11
CA GLU A 370 -6.93 -5.76 28.90
C GLU A 370 -6.85 -4.31 29.39
N ALA A 371 -5.69 -3.89 29.92
CA ALA A 371 -5.48 -2.50 30.32
C ALA A 371 -5.64 -1.53 29.13
N VAL A 372 -5.21 -1.91 27.92
CA VAL A 372 -5.41 -1.07 26.73
C VAL A 372 -6.89 -0.99 26.32
N MET A 373 -7.68 -2.05 26.51
CA MET A 373 -9.13 -1.98 26.32
C MET A 373 -9.80 -1.00 27.28
N ASP A 374 -9.42 -1.03 28.56
CA ASP A 374 -9.95 -0.12 29.57
C ASP A 374 -9.52 1.33 29.29
N MET A 375 -8.24 1.53 28.93
CA MET A 375 -7.72 2.84 28.53
C MET A 375 -8.43 3.40 27.29
N GLU A 376 -8.78 2.54 26.32
CA GLU A 376 -9.51 2.94 25.10
C GLU A 376 -10.92 3.41 25.42
N LYS A 377 -11.64 2.66 26.26
CA LYS A 377 -12.98 3.04 26.71
C LYS A 377 -12.94 4.42 27.39
N GLU A 378 -12.01 4.60 28.34
CA GLU A 378 -11.85 5.85 29.07
C GLU A 378 -11.47 7.01 28.14
N PHE A 379 -10.59 6.77 27.16
CA PHE A 379 -10.22 7.75 26.15
C PHE A 379 -11.43 8.22 25.33
N LEU A 380 -12.27 7.30 24.86
CA LEU A 380 -13.44 7.63 24.03
C LEU A 380 -14.49 8.42 24.81
N GLU A 381 -14.69 8.11 26.10
CA GLU A 381 -15.62 8.85 26.97
C GLU A 381 -15.18 10.31 27.20
N HIS A 382 -13.87 10.58 27.21
CA HIS A 382 -13.32 11.88 27.59
C HIS A 382 -12.78 12.73 26.44
N VAL A 383 -12.40 12.13 25.30
CA VAL A 383 -11.78 12.87 24.20
C VAL A 383 -12.67 13.99 23.65
N GLY A 384 -13.99 13.79 23.58
CA GLY A 384 -14.92 14.81 23.10
C GLY A 384 -14.93 16.08 23.95
N VAL A 385 -14.76 15.93 25.27
CA VAL A 385 -14.75 17.04 26.23
C VAL A 385 -13.34 17.63 26.37
N CYS A 386 -12.28 16.84 26.21
CA CYS A 386 -10.91 17.33 26.39
C CYS A 386 -10.28 17.89 25.09
N ALA A 387 -10.79 17.53 23.91
CA ALA A 387 -10.14 17.81 22.62
C ALA A 387 -9.90 19.31 22.33
N HIS A 388 -10.71 20.20 22.90
CA HIS A 388 -10.61 21.65 22.70
C HIS A 388 -9.70 22.35 23.73
N LEU A 389 -9.29 21.65 24.80
CA LEU A 389 -8.53 22.24 25.90
C LEU A 389 -7.03 22.37 25.54
N HIS A 390 -6.38 23.42 26.03
CA HIS A 390 -4.92 23.50 26.00
C HIS A 390 -4.32 22.38 26.86
N GLY A 391 -3.30 21.68 26.36
CA GLY A 391 -2.72 20.55 27.08
C GLY A 391 -3.58 19.27 27.07
N THR A 392 -4.40 19.05 26.03
CA THR A 392 -5.27 17.86 25.86
C THR A 392 -4.61 16.53 26.25
N VAL A 393 -3.34 16.34 25.88
CA VAL A 393 -2.60 15.11 26.19
C VAL A 393 -2.49 14.91 27.70
N ALA A 394 -2.15 15.96 28.46
CA ALA A 394 -2.01 15.87 29.91
C ALA A 394 -3.36 15.62 30.59
N ALA A 395 -4.43 16.27 30.11
CA ALA A 395 -5.79 16.05 30.61
C ALA A 395 -6.22 14.59 30.41
N LEU A 396 -6.05 14.04 29.20
CA LEU A 396 -6.38 12.65 28.90
C LEU A 396 -5.49 11.66 29.67
N GLN A 397 -4.21 11.97 29.85
CA GLN A 397 -3.32 11.15 30.67
C GLN A 397 -3.84 11.01 32.09
N THR A 398 -4.29 12.09 32.73
CA THR A 398 -4.78 12.03 34.12
C THR A 398 -5.94 11.05 34.25
N VAL A 399 -6.86 11.03 33.30
CA VAL A 399 -8.03 10.16 33.33
C VAL A 399 -7.67 8.72 32.96
N VAL A 400 -6.87 8.53 31.91
CA VAL A 400 -6.52 7.20 31.39
C VAL A 400 -5.51 6.47 32.28
N ARG A 401 -4.69 7.20 33.05
CA ARG A 401 -3.60 6.66 33.89
C ARG A 401 -4.07 5.60 34.88
N GLU A 402 -5.27 5.76 35.46
CA GLU A 402 -5.81 4.84 36.46
C GLU A 402 -6.15 3.46 35.88
N ARG A 403 -6.36 3.37 34.56
CA ARG A 403 -6.71 2.11 33.87
C ARG A 403 -5.50 1.23 33.56
N LEU A 404 -4.28 1.73 33.73
CA LEU A 404 -3.07 0.92 33.57
C LEU A 404 -2.57 0.44 34.95
N PRO A 405 -2.55 -0.88 35.23
CA PRO A 405 -2.00 -1.39 36.47
C PRO A 405 -0.50 -1.06 36.64
N LEU A 406 -0.12 -0.56 37.83
CA LEU A 406 1.27 -0.18 38.14
C LEU A 406 2.24 -1.36 38.06
N ASN A 407 1.79 -2.59 38.31
CA ASN A 407 2.60 -3.81 38.25
C ASN A 407 3.02 -4.22 36.83
N LEU A 408 2.47 -3.60 35.78
CA LEU A 408 2.91 -3.81 34.40
C LEU A 408 4.13 -2.96 34.01
N CYS A 409 4.56 -2.05 34.89
CA CYS A 409 5.68 -1.14 34.65
C CYS A 409 6.74 -1.30 35.75
N CYS A 410 8.02 -1.19 35.39
CA CYS A 410 9.13 -1.31 36.35
C CYS A 410 9.32 -0.05 37.22
N SER A 411 8.69 1.08 36.85
CA SER A 411 8.74 2.33 37.60
C SER A 411 7.55 3.23 37.26
N GLU A 412 7.26 4.20 38.13
CA GLU A 412 6.22 5.20 37.90
C GLU A 412 6.51 6.08 36.67
N ALA A 413 7.79 6.33 36.37
CA ALA A 413 8.19 7.02 35.14
C ALA A 413 7.82 6.20 33.89
N CYS A 414 8.07 4.89 33.90
CA CYS A 414 7.67 4.00 32.80
C CYS A 414 6.16 3.95 32.61
N HIS A 415 5.41 3.94 33.73
CA HIS A 415 3.95 4.00 33.73
C HIS A 415 3.42 5.29 33.09
N GLY A 416 3.95 6.44 33.50
CA GLY A 416 3.60 7.73 32.89
C GLY A 416 3.93 7.80 31.40
N ASP A 417 5.09 7.28 31.01
CA ASP A 417 5.56 7.32 29.63
C ASP A 417 4.73 6.44 28.68
N ILE A 418 4.33 5.24 29.10
CA ILE A 418 3.50 4.37 28.25
C ILE A 418 2.07 4.91 28.10
N VAL A 419 1.47 5.44 29.18
CA VAL A 419 0.17 6.14 29.13
C VAL A 419 0.27 7.37 28.24
N GLN A 420 1.38 8.12 28.32
CA GLN A 420 1.64 9.23 27.42
C GLN A 420 1.71 8.78 25.96
N HIS A 421 2.40 7.68 25.69
CA HIS A 421 2.55 7.14 24.34
C HIS A 421 1.19 6.69 23.77
N PHE A 422 0.36 6.04 24.59
CA PHE A 422 -1.02 5.69 24.28
C PHE A 422 -1.82 6.96 23.89
N CYS A 423 -1.89 7.96 24.79
CA CYS A 423 -2.68 9.18 24.58
C CYS A 423 -2.25 9.94 23.32
N ARG A 424 -0.94 10.13 23.12
CA ARG A 424 -0.40 10.83 21.93
C ARG A 424 -0.78 10.10 20.65
N THR A 425 -0.59 8.79 20.62
CA THR A 425 -0.88 7.99 19.42
C THR A 425 -2.38 7.97 19.15
N ARG A 426 -3.21 7.83 20.18
CA ARG A 426 -4.67 7.84 20.04
C ARG A 426 -5.22 9.18 19.59
N ILE A 427 -4.72 10.31 20.10
CA ILE A 427 -5.13 11.64 19.60
C ILE A 427 -4.83 11.76 18.10
N VAL A 428 -3.64 11.34 17.64
CA VAL A 428 -3.29 11.37 16.22
C VAL A 428 -4.26 10.53 15.38
N LEU A 429 -4.63 9.34 15.85
CA LEU A 429 -5.60 8.47 15.17
C LEU A 429 -7.00 9.08 15.16
N HIS A 430 -7.43 9.67 16.27
CA HIS A 430 -8.73 10.33 16.40
C HIS A 430 -8.83 11.56 15.48
N VAL A 431 -7.80 12.41 15.42
CA VAL A 431 -7.76 13.55 14.49
C VAL A 431 -7.79 13.06 13.03
N LYS A 432 -7.09 11.97 12.70
CA LYS A 432 -7.17 11.36 11.35
C LYS A 432 -8.57 10.85 11.03
N GLU A 433 -9.31 10.36 12.01
CA GLU A 433 -10.71 9.95 11.86
C GLU A 433 -11.61 11.15 11.59
N ILE A 434 -11.56 12.19 12.42
CA ILE A 434 -12.31 13.44 12.24
C ILE A 434 -12.05 14.04 10.85
N ASN A 435 -10.77 14.15 10.45
CA ASN A 435 -10.40 14.70 9.15
C ASN A 435 -10.99 13.90 7.97
N ARG A 436 -11.13 12.58 8.11
CA ARG A 436 -11.79 11.74 7.10
C ARG A 436 -13.28 12.02 7.03
N VAL A 437 -13.96 12.11 8.17
CA VAL A 437 -15.40 12.45 8.25
C VAL A 437 -15.65 13.82 7.61
N LEU A 438 -14.86 14.83 7.98
CA LEU A 438 -14.94 16.18 7.40
C LEU A 438 -14.71 16.18 5.89
N LYS A 439 -13.71 15.42 5.40
CA LYS A 439 -13.43 15.29 3.96
C LYS A 439 -14.60 14.66 3.21
N LYS A 440 -15.21 13.60 3.73
CA LYS A 440 -16.40 12.97 3.14
C LYS A 440 -17.58 13.95 3.09
N THR A 441 -17.79 14.73 4.15
CA THR A 441 -18.85 15.75 4.19
C THR A 441 -18.62 16.86 3.17
N LYS A 442 -17.37 17.32 3.00
CA LYS A 442 -16.99 18.31 1.99
C LYS A 442 -17.20 17.77 0.57
N ASP A 443 -16.78 16.55 0.30
CA ASP A 443 -16.96 15.89 -1.01
C ASP A 443 -18.46 15.72 -1.35
N ARG A 444 -19.29 15.33 -0.36
CA ARG A 444 -20.76 15.26 -0.53
C ARG A 444 -21.37 16.63 -0.83
N LYS A 445 -21.05 17.67 -0.06
CA LYS A 445 -21.53 19.05 -0.31
C LYS A 445 -21.12 19.58 -1.68
N SER A 446 -19.88 19.31 -2.10
CA SER A 446 -19.37 19.67 -3.43
C SER A 446 -20.10 18.94 -4.56
N ALA A 447 -20.38 17.64 -4.39
CA ALA A 447 -21.15 16.86 -5.35
C ALA A 447 -22.60 17.36 -5.48
N THR A 448 -23.25 17.71 -4.36
CA THR A 448 -24.60 18.30 -4.36
C THR A 448 -24.62 19.67 -5.04
N LYS A 449 -23.64 20.54 -4.75
CA LYS A 449 -23.51 21.85 -5.41
C LYS A 449 -23.31 21.74 -6.93
N ARG A 450 -22.51 20.76 -7.37
CA ARG A 450 -22.30 20.46 -8.80
C ARG A 450 -23.54 19.90 -9.51
N LYS A 451 -24.44 19.22 -8.79
CA LYS A 451 -25.73 18.76 -9.32
C LYS A 451 -26.72 19.92 -9.45
N LEU A 452 -26.75 20.82 -8.47
CA LEU A 452 -27.61 22.02 -8.48
C LEU A 452 -27.21 23.05 -9.55
N GLN A 453 -25.94 23.10 -9.95
CA GLN A 453 -25.48 23.96 -11.05
C GLN A 453 -25.72 23.37 -12.46
N LYS A 454 -26.27 22.15 -12.55
CA LYS A 454 -26.58 21.46 -13.82
C LYS A 454 -28.09 21.36 -14.10
N VAL A 455 -28.92 21.90 -13.21
CA VAL A 455 -30.35 22.17 -13.39
C VAL A 455 -30.46 23.67 -13.62
#